data_AF-A0A8C2R2P9-F1
#
_entry.id   AF-A0A8C2R2P9-F1
#
_cell.length_a   1.000
_cell.length_b   1.000
_cell.length_c   1.000
_cell.angle_alpha   90.00
_cell.angle_beta   90.00
_cell.angle_gamma   90.00
#
_symmetry.space_group_name_H-M   'P 1'
#
loop_
_entity.id
_entity.type
_entity.pdbx_description
1 polymer ?
#
loop_
_entity_poly.entity_id
_entity_poly.type
_entity_poly.pdbx_seq_one_letter_code
_entity_poly.pdbx_strand_id
1 'polypeptide(L)'
;MMSSSYWSEMNSSSCGTQQSQEVLPCQPQHYHCYRQSSQAQQPPEKTVVYQRVRTYSGPMNKVVQALDPVGSGEVLSPLKTASSYQSLVWSDHSQELHSPTLKISTGVPGTLHITPNTEQVIIQDDSPEKLDPKYFGELLADLSRKNMDLYHCLLEHLQRIGGRYYKHIIFSLFLQSEDIESLIPKGLSEFTKQQIRYILQMRDISDKSLRLVLSTFSNIREELGHLQNDLTSLENDKIRLEKDLTFKETQIKEYEDLLASVRADNRQQQQGCQDSTSKCQALEEDNLSLQHTLSDIEYRLKELEYCKRNLEQENKNLRMQVSETCTGPMLQAKMDEIGNHYMEMVKNLRMEKDREICKLRVCRSYTA
;
A
#
# COMPACT_ATOMS: atom_id res chain seq x y z
N MET A 1 -53.16 -14.03 17.33
CA MET A 1 -51.98 -13.28 16.85
C MET A 1 -51.16 -14.26 16.03
N MET A 2 -51.49 -14.41 14.73
CA MET A 2 -50.81 -13.76 13.59
C MET A 2 -49.34 -14.20 13.51
N SER A 3 -49.00 -15.18 12.67
CA SER A 3 -48.52 -15.05 11.26
C SER A 3 -47.08 -15.61 11.24
N SER A 4 -46.43 -16.17 10.23
CA SER A 4 -46.61 -16.45 8.79
C SER A 4 -45.40 -17.37 8.45
N SER A 5 -45.55 -18.56 7.87
CA SER A 5 -45.59 -18.86 6.42
C SER A 5 -44.41 -18.35 5.58
N TYR A 6 -43.90 -19.27 4.74
CA TYR A 6 -43.24 -19.11 3.43
C TYR A 6 -41.72 -18.89 3.36
N TRP A 7 -41.02 -19.90 2.82
CA TRP A 7 -40.27 -19.74 1.57
C TRP A 7 -40.42 -21.01 0.72
N SER A 8 -41.13 -20.85 -0.40
CA SER A 8 -41.33 -21.87 -1.42
C SER A 8 -40.19 -21.85 -2.43
N GLU A 9 -39.86 -23.04 -2.91
CA GLU A 9 -39.18 -23.31 -4.17
C GLU A 9 -39.91 -22.66 -5.35
N MET A 10 -39.15 -22.24 -6.37
CA MET A 10 -39.39 -22.45 -7.81
C MET A 10 -38.44 -21.55 -8.61
N ASN A 11 -37.49 -22.12 -9.35
CA ASN A 11 -37.66 -22.35 -10.79
C ASN A 11 -36.37 -22.81 -11.48
N SER A 12 -36.51 -23.94 -12.14
CA SER A 12 -35.64 -24.51 -13.16
C SER A 12 -35.82 -23.84 -14.52
N SER A 13 -34.73 -23.62 -15.25
CA SER A 13 -34.72 -23.61 -16.72
C SER A 13 -33.36 -24.08 -17.25
N SER A 14 -33.40 -24.78 -18.38
CA SER A 14 -32.38 -25.68 -18.89
C SER A 14 -31.83 -25.23 -20.25
N CYS A 15 -30.58 -25.66 -20.51
CA CYS A 15 -29.87 -25.85 -21.78
C CYS A 15 -29.33 -24.65 -22.59
N GLY A 16 -28.00 -24.67 -22.79
CA GLY A 16 -27.28 -23.90 -23.79
C GLY A 16 -25.76 -24.15 -23.72
N THR A 17 -25.29 -25.16 -24.44
CA THR A 17 -23.91 -25.66 -24.53
C THR A 17 -22.92 -24.60 -25.04
N GLN A 18 -21.80 -24.39 -24.34
CA GLN A 18 -20.54 -24.02 -24.99
C GLN A 18 -19.33 -24.44 -24.14
N GLN A 19 -18.37 -25.02 -24.85
CA GLN A 19 -17.24 -25.81 -24.41
C GLN A 19 -16.02 -24.89 -24.25
N SER A 20 -15.37 -24.86 -23.08
CA SER A 20 -13.97 -24.43 -22.95
C SER A 20 -13.34 -24.83 -21.61
N GLN A 21 -12.27 -25.62 -21.75
CA GLN A 21 -11.05 -25.75 -20.94
C GLN A 21 -11.15 -26.10 -19.44
N GLU A 22 -10.64 -27.31 -19.16
CA GLU A 22 -10.24 -27.82 -17.86
C GLU A 22 -9.43 -26.81 -17.04
N VAL A 23 -9.98 -26.40 -15.90
CA VAL A 23 -9.23 -25.83 -14.78
C VAL A 23 -9.07 -26.95 -13.75
N LEU A 24 -7.85 -27.46 -13.62
CA LEU A 24 -7.44 -28.32 -12.50
C LEU A 24 -7.65 -27.57 -11.17
N PRO A 25 -8.25 -28.19 -10.15
CA PRO A 25 -8.27 -27.61 -8.81
C PRO A 25 -6.92 -27.87 -8.13
N CYS A 26 -6.15 -26.80 -7.88
CA CYS A 26 -4.99 -26.84 -6.99
C CYS A 26 -5.45 -27.20 -5.57
N GLN A 27 -5.04 -28.38 -5.08
CA GLN A 27 -5.21 -28.75 -3.67
C GLN A 27 -4.31 -27.91 -2.75
N PRO A 28 -4.74 -27.61 -1.51
CA PRO A 28 -3.87 -27.01 -0.50
C PRO A 28 -2.88 -28.05 0.01
N GLN A 29 -1.59 -27.83 -0.21
CA GLN A 29 -0.52 -28.64 0.38
C GLN A 29 -0.48 -28.38 1.90
N HIS A 30 -0.89 -29.39 2.67
CA HIS A 30 -0.67 -29.48 4.10
C HIS A 30 0.84 -29.54 4.39
N TYR A 31 1.40 -28.47 4.97
CA TYR A 31 2.76 -28.52 5.51
C TYR A 31 2.76 -29.30 6.82
N HIS A 32 3.25 -30.53 6.79
CA HIS A 32 3.57 -31.31 8.00
C HIS A 32 4.82 -30.76 8.66
N CYS A 33 4.68 -30.23 9.87
CA CYS A 33 5.80 -29.86 10.73
C CYS A 33 6.41 -31.13 11.33
N TYR A 34 7.56 -31.58 10.82
CA TYR A 34 8.34 -32.65 11.44
C TYR A 34 9.01 -32.10 12.70
N ARG A 35 8.49 -32.47 13.87
CA ARG A 35 9.18 -32.31 15.15
C ARG A 35 10.04 -33.57 15.37
N GLN A 36 11.34 -33.49 15.12
CA GLN A 36 12.31 -34.51 15.55
C GLN A 36 13.06 -34.02 16.79
N SER A 37 12.73 -34.60 17.95
CA SER A 37 13.63 -34.62 19.10
C SER A 37 14.76 -35.61 18.80
N SER A 38 16.01 -35.19 18.87
CA SER A 38 17.14 -36.03 19.30
C SER A 38 18.39 -35.19 19.59
N GLN A 39 18.84 -35.32 20.84
CA GLN A 39 20.20 -35.35 21.38
C GLN A 39 21.32 -34.43 20.85
N ALA A 40 22.04 -33.91 21.83
CA ALA A 40 23.23 -33.08 21.75
C ALA A 40 24.32 -33.63 20.80
N GLN A 41 24.71 -32.80 19.84
CA GLN A 41 26.06 -32.76 19.26
C GLN A 41 26.27 -31.36 18.68
N GLN A 42 27.31 -30.65 19.16
CA GLN A 42 27.73 -29.35 18.64
C GLN A 42 28.15 -29.45 17.16
N PRO A 43 27.68 -28.56 16.26
CA PRO A 43 28.27 -28.41 14.94
C PRO A 43 29.29 -27.25 14.91
N PRO A 44 30.27 -27.29 13.99
CA PRO A 44 31.33 -26.28 13.91
C PRO A 44 30.77 -24.94 13.41
N GLU A 45 31.32 -23.84 13.93
CA GLU A 45 31.02 -22.46 13.53
C GLU A 45 31.20 -22.27 12.02
N LYS A 46 30.10 -22.39 11.27
CA LYS A 46 30.00 -21.82 9.92
C LYS A 46 29.27 -20.50 10.07
N THR A 47 30.02 -19.42 10.10
CA THR A 47 29.49 -18.05 10.03
C THR A 47 28.83 -17.88 8.66
N VAL A 48 27.52 -18.14 8.57
CA VAL A 48 26.74 -17.86 7.37
C VAL A 48 26.45 -16.36 7.36
N VAL A 49 27.18 -15.62 6.53
CA VAL A 49 26.94 -14.19 6.31
C VAL A 49 25.85 -14.05 5.27
N TYR A 50 24.68 -13.55 5.68
CA TYR A 50 23.59 -13.22 4.76
C TYR A 50 23.85 -11.84 4.13
N GLN A 51 24.17 -11.82 2.83
CA GLN A 51 24.30 -10.58 2.08
C GLN A 51 22.91 -10.02 1.75
N ARG A 52 22.65 -8.78 2.18
CA ARG A 52 21.41 -8.08 1.82
C ARG A 52 21.55 -7.54 0.40
N VAL A 53 20.68 -7.97 -0.51
CA VAL A 53 20.65 -7.53 -1.91
C VAL A 53 19.31 -6.90 -2.23
N ARG A 54 19.31 -5.91 -3.14
CA ARG A 54 18.10 -5.33 -3.72
C ARG A 54 18.08 -5.66 -5.20
N THR A 55 16.96 -6.15 -5.69
CA THR A 55 16.78 -6.54 -7.09
C THR A 55 15.74 -5.65 -7.76
N TYR A 56 16.11 -5.05 -8.89
CA TYR A 56 15.19 -4.26 -9.72
C TYR A 56 14.83 -5.07 -10.97
N SER A 57 13.54 -5.15 -11.28
CA SER A 57 13.00 -5.86 -12.44
C SER A 57 12.36 -4.84 -13.38
N GLY A 58 12.96 -4.62 -14.55
CA GLY A 58 12.38 -3.83 -15.64
C GLY A 58 12.16 -4.67 -16.89
N PRO A 59 11.37 -4.18 -17.88
CA PRO A 59 10.97 -4.95 -19.06
C PRO A 59 12.12 -5.53 -19.90
N MET A 60 13.33 -4.96 -19.78
CA MET A 60 14.50 -5.39 -20.58
C MET A 60 15.77 -5.66 -19.76
N ASN A 61 15.76 -5.60 -18.42
CA ASN A 61 16.96 -5.96 -17.63
C ASN A 61 16.66 -6.29 -16.16
N LYS A 62 17.51 -7.15 -15.58
CA LYS A 62 17.58 -7.45 -14.15
C LYS A 62 18.91 -6.92 -13.60
N VAL A 63 18.85 -6.04 -12.60
CA VAL A 63 20.03 -5.51 -11.92
C VAL A 63 19.96 -5.89 -10.45
N VAL A 64 21.06 -6.47 -9.94
CA VAL A 64 21.23 -6.85 -8.54
C VAL A 64 22.29 -5.94 -7.94
N GLN A 65 21.93 -5.24 -6.87
CA GLN A 65 22.86 -4.40 -6.11
C GLN A 65 22.99 -4.93 -4.68
N ALA A 66 24.23 -5.21 -4.26
CA ALA A 66 24.54 -5.57 -2.88
C ALA A 66 24.51 -4.32 -1.99
N LEU A 67 23.92 -4.44 -0.81
CA LEU A 67 23.90 -3.39 0.21
C LEU A 67 24.98 -3.69 1.26
N ASP A 68 25.66 -2.65 1.74
CA ASP A 68 26.73 -2.77 2.72
C ASP A 68 26.22 -3.23 4.11
N PRO A 69 27.06 -3.92 4.90
CA PRO A 69 26.71 -4.35 6.25
C PRO A 69 26.51 -3.14 7.17
N VAL A 70 25.47 -3.19 8.00
CA VAL A 70 25.13 -2.12 8.95
C VAL A 70 26.19 -2.08 10.05
N GLY A 71 27.17 -1.19 9.91
CA GLY A 71 28.32 -1.12 10.79
C GLY A 71 29.14 0.16 10.67
N SER A 72 28.51 1.31 10.48
CA SER A 72 29.10 2.62 10.81
C SER A 72 27.98 3.65 10.83
N GLY A 73 27.82 4.32 11.96
CA GLY A 73 26.73 5.25 12.21
C GLY A 73 26.75 6.44 11.26
N GLU A 74 25.72 6.56 10.45
CA GLU A 74 25.13 7.83 10.01
C GLU A 74 23.68 7.55 9.62
N VAL A 75 22.74 8.05 10.45
CA VAL A 75 21.32 8.07 10.12
C VAL A 75 21.14 9.18 9.09
N LEU A 76 21.26 8.82 7.81
CA LEU A 76 20.86 9.69 6.70
C LEU A 76 19.53 9.18 6.16
N SER A 77 18.46 9.86 6.54
CA SER A 77 17.14 9.76 5.91
C SER A 77 17.27 10.09 4.41
N PRO A 78 16.92 9.20 3.46
CA PRO A 78 16.89 9.56 2.06
C PRO A 78 15.51 10.16 1.73
N LEU A 79 15.26 11.35 2.28
CA LEU A 79 14.29 12.31 1.75
C LEU A 79 15.03 13.63 1.58
N LYS A 80 16.01 13.67 0.67
CA LYS A 80 16.44 14.91 0.02
C LYS A 80 17.24 14.64 -1.25
N THR A 81 16.64 15.13 -2.33
CA THR A 81 17.29 15.61 -3.56
C THR A 81 17.84 14.56 -4.53
N ALA A 82 16.93 13.84 -5.19
CA ALA A 82 17.11 13.53 -6.62
C ALA A 82 16.28 14.56 -7.41
N SER A 83 16.91 15.69 -7.70
CA SER A 83 16.48 16.62 -8.75
C SER A 83 16.69 15.93 -10.09
N SER A 84 15.63 15.36 -10.67
CA SER A 84 15.45 15.14 -12.12
C SER A 84 14.24 14.24 -12.39
N TYR A 85 13.07 14.67 -11.95
CA TYR A 85 11.84 14.34 -12.67
C TYR A 85 11.11 15.66 -12.84
N GLN A 86 10.94 16.07 -14.10
CA GLN A 86 10.00 17.13 -14.44
C GLN A 86 8.68 16.74 -13.79
N SER A 87 8.26 17.47 -12.77
CA SER A 87 6.90 17.37 -12.28
C SER A 87 6.02 17.86 -13.42
N LEU A 88 5.34 16.93 -14.10
CA LEU A 88 4.11 17.26 -14.79
C LEU A 88 3.08 17.57 -13.69
N VAL A 89 3.14 18.80 -13.19
CA VAL A 89 2.03 19.40 -12.46
C VAL A 89 0.95 19.61 -13.51
N TRP A 90 -0.05 18.73 -13.51
CA TRP A 90 -1.31 19.06 -14.14
C TRP A 90 -1.88 20.23 -13.33
N SER A 91 -1.79 21.43 -13.90
CA SER A 91 -2.54 22.56 -13.37
C SER A 91 -4.02 22.23 -13.60
N ASP A 92 -4.82 22.26 -12.53
CA ASP A 92 -6.28 22.38 -12.58
C ASP A 92 -6.64 23.78 -13.13
N HIS A 93 -6.26 24.03 -14.38
CA HIS A 93 -6.86 25.08 -15.18
C HIS A 93 -8.04 24.45 -15.91
N SER A 94 -9.15 24.38 -15.21
CA SER A 94 -10.49 24.47 -15.81
C SER A 94 -10.61 25.83 -16.49
N GLN A 95 -9.90 26.03 -17.60
CA GLN A 95 -10.31 27.03 -18.57
C GLN A 95 -11.51 26.43 -19.27
N GLU A 96 -12.69 26.92 -18.91
CA GLU A 96 -13.87 26.87 -19.76
C GLU A 96 -13.44 27.35 -21.16
N LEU A 97 -13.18 26.39 -22.05
CA LEU A 97 -13.14 26.66 -23.47
C LEU A 97 -14.56 27.06 -23.84
N HIS A 98 -14.81 28.37 -23.85
CA HIS A 98 -15.92 28.93 -24.57
C HIS A 98 -15.77 28.48 -26.03
N SER A 99 -16.53 27.45 -26.39
CA SER A 99 -16.90 27.18 -27.76
C SER A 99 -17.29 28.52 -28.40
N PRO A 100 -16.80 28.88 -29.61
CA PRO A 100 -17.41 29.97 -30.34
C PRO A 100 -18.82 29.51 -30.69
N THR A 101 -19.77 29.85 -29.83
CA THR A 101 -21.19 29.75 -30.13
C THR A 101 -21.41 30.72 -31.28
N LEU A 102 -21.45 30.20 -32.51
CA LEU A 102 -22.05 30.89 -33.63
C LEU A 102 -23.49 31.19 -33.22
N LYS A 103 -23.72 32.40 -32.71
CA LYS A 103 -25.06 32.95 -32.59
C LYS A 103 -25.54 33.17 -34.02
N ILE A 104 -26.17 32.14 -34.57
CA ILE A 104 -27.07 32.30 -35.70
C ILE A 104 -28.22 33.15 -35.14
N SER A 105 -28.11 34.46 -35.34
CA SER A 105 -29.27 35.34 -35.22
C SER A 105 -30.24 34.86 -36.30
N THR A 106 -31.30 34.18 -35.86
CA THR A 106 -32.48 33.92 -36.66
C THR A 106 -33.13 35.26 -36.96
N GLY A 107 -32.60 35.92 -38.00
CA GLY A 107 -33.32 36.95 -38.72
C GLY A 107 -34.57 36.32 -39.31
N VAL A 108 -35.71 36.83 -38.86
CA VAL A 108 -37.05 36.64 -39.44
C VAL A 108 -36.97 36.54 -40.97
N PRO A 109 -37.74 35.64 -41.63
CA PRO A 109 -37.74 35.55 -43.09
C PRO A 109 -38.19 36.90 -43.67
N GLY A 110 -37.23 37.65 -44.18
CA GLY A 110 -37.49 38.82 -44.99
C GLY A 110 -38.10 38.36 -46.29
N THR A 111 -39.42 38.39 -46.38
CA THR A 111 -40.15 38.44 -47.63
C THR A 111 -39.55 39.58 -48.45
N LEU A 112 -38.78 39.25 -49.49
CA LEU A 112 -38.45 40.20 -50.54
C LEU A 112 -39.77 40.56 -51.22
N HIS A 113 -40.37 41.64 -50.75
CA HIS A 113 -41.41 42.35 -51.46
C HIS A 113 -40.76 42.85 -52.76
N ILE A 114 -40.97 42.12 -53.85
CA ILE A 114 -40.84 42.70 -55.18
C ILE A 114 -41.98 43.71 -55.26
N THR A 115 -41.67 44.97 -54.98
CA THR A 115 -42.55 46.09 -55.33
C THR A 115 -42.62 46.14 -56.86
N PRO A 116 -43.79 45.94 -57.48
CA PRO A 116 -43.95 46.29 -58.88
C PRO A 116 -43.98 47.82 -58.91
N ASN A 117 -42.86 48.44 -59.26
CA ASN A 117 -42.86 49.86 -59.54
C ASN A 117 -43.57 50.05 -60.89
N THR A 118 -44.90 50.20 -60.83
CA THR A 118 -45.74 50.56 -61.97
C THR A 118 -45.71 52.08 -62.13
N GLU A 119 -44.55 52.62 -62.48
CA GLU A 119 -44.48 53.92 -63.14
C GLU A 119 -44.38 53.66 -64.64
N GLN A 120 -45.44 54.06 -65.33
CA GLN A 120 -45.59 53.98 -66.78
C GLN A 120 -44.44 54.76 -67.44
N VAL A 121 -43.38 54.05 -67.80
CA VAL A 121 -42.40 54.56 -68.76
C VAL A 121 -43.07 54.51 -70.12
N ILE A 122 -43.58 55.68 -70.50
CA ILE A 122 -43.85 56.06 -71.88
C ILE A 122 -42.65 55.59 -72.72
N ILE A 123 -42.91 54.74 -73.71
CA ILE A 123 -41.94 54.38 -74.74
C ILE A 123 -41.66 55.67 -75.52
N GLN A 124 -40.70 56.46 -75.05
CA GLN A 124 -39.96 57.39 -75.89
C GLN A 124 -38.87 56.56 -76.57
N ASP A 125 -38.97 56.54 -77.89
CA ASP A 125 -37.95 56.09 -78.83
C ASP A 125 -36.72 56.99 -78.69
N ASP A 126 -35.93 56.76 -77.64
CA ASP A 126 -34.57 57.27 -77.50
C ASP A 126 -33.62 56.09 -77.64
N SER A 127 -32.82 56.16 -78.71
CA SER A 127 -31.69 55.28 -79.04
C SER A 127 -31.06 54.63 -77.81
N PRO A 128 -30.85 53.29 -77.78
CA PRO A 128 -30.16 52.67 -76.67
C PRO A 128 -28.78 53.31 -76.56
N GLU A 129 -28.45 53.90 -75.40
CA GLU A 129 -27.08 54.23 -75.04
C GLU A 129 -26.28 52.94 -75.22
N LYS A 130 -25.64 52.82 -76.38
CA LYS A 130 -24.97 51.62 -76.83
C LYS A 130 -23.73 51.50 -75.96
N LEU A 131 -23.84 50.71 -74.89
CA LEU A 131 -22.73 50.33 -74.00
C LEU A 131 -21.47 50.15 -74.83
N ASP A 132 -20.42 50.91 -74.51
CA ASP A 132 -19.16 50.85 -75.24
C ASP A 132 -18.68 49.39 -75.24
N PRO A 133 -18.58 48.74 -76.42
CA PRO A 133 -18.11 47.37 -76.52
C PRO A 133 -16.75 47.18 -75.83
N LYS A 134 -15.92 48.23 -75.81
CA LYS A 134 -14.62 48.24 -75.14
C LYS A 134 -14.76 48.10 -73.63
N TYR A 135 -15.67 48.84 -73.00
CA TYR A 135 -15.94 48.74 -71.56
C TYR A 135 -16.42 47.32 -71.16
N PHE A 136 -17.29 46.73 -71.96
CA PHE A 136 -17.74 45.35 -71.72
C PHE A 136 -16.60 44.33 -71.86
N GLY A 137 -15.70 44.53 -72.82
CA GLY A 137 -14.50 43.70 -72.98
C GLY A 137 -13.54 43.79 -71.80
N GLU A 138 -13.33 44.99 -71.26
CA GLU A 138 -12.50 45.22 -70.06
C GLU A 138 -13.10 44.53 -68.83
N LEU A 139 -14.41 44.64 -68.62
CA LEU A 139 -15.10 43.96 -67.53
C LEU A 139 -14.99 42.42 -67.62
N LEU A 140 -15.13 41.85 -68.82
CA LEU A 140 -14.94 40.41 -69.02
C LEU A 140 -13.51 39.94 -68.73
N ALA A 141 -12.51 40.73 -69.10
CA ALA A 141 -11.12 40.41 -68.81
C ALA A 141 -10.82 40.44 -67.30
N ASP A 142 -11.33 41.46 -66.59
CA ASP A 142 -11.19 41.56 -65.14
C ASP A 142 -11.95 40.45 -64.40
N LEU A 143 -13.16 40.12 -64.84
CA LEU A 143 -13.92 39.00 -64.28
C LEU A 143 -13.22 37.67 -64.53
N SER A 144 -12.65 37.47 -65.71
CA SER A 144 -11.88 36.28 -66.06
C SER A 144 -10.64 36.13 -65.19
N ARG A 145 -9.92 37.22 -64.93
CA ARG A 145 -8.78 37.25 -64.01
C ARG A 145 -9.19 36.84 -62.60
N LYS A 146 -10.23 37.48 -62.03
CA LYS A 146 -10.74 37.16 -60.69
C LYS A 146 -11.21 35.71 -60.57
N ASN A 147 -11.82 35.17 -61.62
CA ASN A 147 -12.25 33.78 -61.64
C ASN A 147 -11.07 32.79 -61.61
N MET A 148 -10.00 33.11 -62.33
CA MET A 148 -8.76 32.33 -62.30
C MET A 148 -8.06 32.41 -60.93
N ASP A 149 -7.99 33.60 -60.34
CA ASP A 149 -7.40 33.80 -59.01
C ASP A 149 -8.15 32.98 -57.94
N LEU A 150 -9.49 32.96 -58.01
CA LEU A 150 -10.32 32.14 -57.12
C LEU A 150 -10.03 30.64 -57.29
N TYR A 151 -9.95 30.16 -58.52
CA TYR A 151 -9.62 28.77 -58.81
C TYR A 151 -8.28 28.37 -58.19
N HIS A 152 -7.23 29.18 -58.36
CA HIS A 152 -5.92 28.91 -57.79
C HIS A 152 -5.91 28.95 -56.26
N CYS A 153 -6.60 29.92 -55.65
CA CYS A 153 -6.76 30.00 -54.19
C CYS A 153 -7.42 28.73 -53.63
N LEU A 154 -8.51 28.27 -54.26
CA LEU A 154 -9.18 27.03 -53.86
C LEU A 154 -8.30 25.79 -54.02
N LEU A 155 -7.50 25.75 -55.10
CA LEU A 155 -6.57 24.67 -55.35
C LEU A 155 -5.50 24.59 -54.25
N GLU A 156 -4.96 25.74 -53.82
CA GLU A 156 -4.00 25.83 -52.71
C GLU A 156 -4.63 25.37 -51.39
N HIS A 157 -5.86 25.77 -51.09
CA HIS A 157 -6.57 25.34 -49.88
C HIS A 157 -6.79 23.83 -49.87
N LEU A 158 -7.20 23.24 -50.99
CA LEU A 158 -7.39 21.80 -51.09
C LEU A 158 -6.07 21.04 -50.89
N GLN A 159 -4.97 21.59 -51.40
CA GLN A 159 -3.64 21.02 -51.19
C GLN A 159 -3.20 21.10 -49.72
N ARG A 160 -3.45 22.22 -49.04
CA ARG A 160 -3.12 22.39 -47.61
C ARG A 160 -3.94 21.49 -46.69
N ILE A 161 -5.23 21.36 -46.97
CA ILE A 161 -6.14 20.54 -46.15
C ILE A 161 -5.78 19.06 -46.27
N GLY A 162 -5.21 18.64 -47.40
CA GLY A 162 -4.59 17.32 -47.53
C GLY A 162 -5.56 16.17 -47.25
N GLY A 163 -6.48 15.90 -48.17
CA GLY A 163 -7.43 14.77 -48.05
C GLY A 163 -7.06 13.60 -48.95
N ARG A 164 -7.43 12.36 -48.61
CA ARG A 164 -7.07 11.13 -49.35
C ARG A 164 -7.36 11.17 -50.86
N TYR A 165 -8.32 12.00 -51.27
CA TYR A 165 -8.79 12.12 -52.66
C TYR A 165 -8.24 13.34 -53.43
N TYR A 166 -7.38 14.18 -52.83
CA TYR A 166 -6.94 15.43 -53.45
C TYR A 166 -6.28 15.21 -54.83
N LYS A 167 -5.41 14.20 -54.94
CA LYS A 167 -4.70 13.88 -56.20
C LYS A 167 -5.65 13.45 -57.31
N HIS A 168 -6.66 12.65 -56.95
CA HIS A 168 -7.64 12.14 -57.90
C HIS A 168 -8.50 13.28 -58.48
N ILE A 169 -8.85 14.25 -57.63
CA ILE A 169 -9.70 15.39 -58.01
C ILE A 169 -8.93 16.34 -58.93
N ILE A 170 -7.67 16.63 -58.62
CA ILE A 170 -6.80 17.41 -59.51
C ILE A 170 -6.66 16.71 -60.86
N PHE A 171 -6.39 15.40 -60.89
CA PHE A 171 -6.28 14.64 -62.13
C PHE A 171 -7.58 14.66 -62.95
N SER A 172 -8.75 14.49 -62.30
CA SER A 172 -10.06 14.58 -62.96
C SER A 172 -10.31 15.95 -63.57
N LEU A 173 -9.91 17.03 -62.90
CA LEU A 173 -10.10 18.40 -63.40
C LEU A 173 -9.24 18.70 -64.64
N PHE A 174 -8.05 18.11 -64.75
CA PHE A 174 -7.18 18.25 -65.91
C PHE A 174 -7.69 17.49 -67.15
N LEU A 175 -8.34 16.33 -66.96
CA LEU A 175 -8.85 15.52 -68.07
C LEU A 175 -10.15 16.05 -68.68
N GLN A 176 -10.92 16.86 -67.94
CA GLN A 176 -12.27 17.27 -68.34
C GLN A 176 -12.32 18.60 -69.12
N SER A 177 -11.19 19.07 -69.68
CA SER A 177 -11.17 20.34 -70.43
C SER A 177 -11.95 20.22 -71.74
N GLU A 178 -13.03 20.99 -71.90
CA GLU A 178 -13.76 21.11 -73.16
C GLU A 178 -12.98 21.97 -74.18
N ASP A 179 -13.04 21.59 -75.47
CA ASP A 179 -12.57 22.45 -76.56
C ASP A 179 -13.58 23.58 -76.80
N ILE A 180 -13.32 24.72 -76.17
CA ILE A 180 -14.16 25.92 -76.25
C ILE A 180 -14.30 26.48 -77.66
N GLU A 181 -13.37 26.21 -78.57
CA GLU A 181 -13.38 26.78 -79.92
C GLU A 181 -14.50 26.18 -80.77
N SER A 182 -14.81 24.91 -80.52
CA SER A 182 -15.90 24.20 -81.18
C SER A 182 -17.29 24.78 -80.86
N LEU A 183 -17.42 25.48 -79.73
CA LEU A 183 -18.68 26.07 -79.25
C LEU A 183 -18.93 27.48 -79.80
N ILE A 184 -17.94 28.11 -80.45
CA ILE A 184 -18.06 29.47 -80.97
C ILE A 184 -18.68 29.45 -82.38
N PRO A 185 -19.77 30.19 -82.63
CA PRO A 185 -20.39 30.24 -83.95
C PRO A 185 -19.46 30.82 -85.03
N LYS A 186 -19.51 30.22 -86.22
CA LYS A 186 -18.78 30.73 -87.41
C LYS A 186 -19.48 31.97 -87.97
N GLY A 187 -18.71 32.87 -88.59
CA GLY A 187 -19.24 34.09 -89.23
C GLY A 187 -19.35 35.33 -88.33
N LEU A 188 -18.94 35.23 -87.05
CA LEU A 188 -18.86 36.37 -86.13
C LEU A 188 -17.57 37.18 -86.32
N SER A 189 -17.58 38.45 -85.89
CA SER A 189 -16.35 39.26 -85.80
C SER A 189 -15.37 38.66 -84.78
N GLU A 190 -14.07 38.81 -85.00
CA GLU A 190 -13.05 38.32 -84.05
C GLU A 190 -13.22 38.91 -82.64
N PHE A 191 -13.66 40.16 -82.57
CA PHE A 191 -13.98 40.82 -81.32
C PHE A 191 -15.11 40.09 -80.56
N THR A 192 -16.20 39.76 -81.25
CA THR A 192 -17.32 39.01 -80.66
C THR A 192 -16.92 37.58 -80.30
N LYS A 193 -16.11 36.92 -81.13
CA LYS A 193 -15.57 35.58 -80.81
C LYS A 193 -14.75 35.61 -79.53
N GLN A 194 -13.92 36.64 -79.34
CA GLN A 194 -13.12 36.79 -78.13
C GLN A 194 -13.98 36.99 -76.88
N GLN A 195 -15.06 37.77 -76.96
CA GLN A 195 -16.01 37.93 -75.85
C GLN A 195 -16.69 36.61 -75.49
N ILE A 196 -17.13 35.83 -76.49
CA ILE A 196 -17.70 34.49 -76.28
C ILE A 196 -16.66 33.56 -75.64
N ARG A 197 -15.40 33.60 -76.09
CA ARG A 197 -14.29 32.81 -75.53
C ARG A 197 -14.11 33.08 -74.04
N TYR A 198 -14.07 34.35 -73.64
CA TYR A 198 -13.97 34.72 -72.22
C TYR A 198 -15.12 34.16 -71.39
N ILE A 199 -16.36 34.25 -71.87
CA ILE A 199 -17.53 33.71 -71.16
C ILE A 199 -17.44 32.20 -70.99
N LEU A 200 -17.05 31.47 -72.04
CA LEU A 200 -16.91 30.01 -71.99
C LEU A 200 -15.77 29.56 -71.08
N GLN A 201 -14.62 30.24 -71.12
CA GLN A 201 -13.49 29.97 -70.23
C GLN A 201 -13.86 30.24 -68.76
N MET A 202 -14.57 31.35 -68.49
CA MET A 202 -15.04 31.63 -67.14
C MET A 202 -16.03 30.56 -66.66
N ARG A 203 -16.95 30.09 -67.52
CA ARG A 203 -17.86 28.99 -67.16
C ARG A 203 -17.08 27.74 -66.73
N ASP A 204 -16.09 27.33 -67.52
CA ASP A 204 -15.25 26.15 -67.24
C ASP A 204 -14.46 26.29 -65.92
N ILE A 205 -13.82 27.45 -65.71
CA ILE A 205 -13.07 27.73 -64.47
C ILE A 205 -14.01 27.76 -63.25
N SER A 206 -15.20 28.33 -63.38
CA SER A 206 -16.19 28.36 -62.30
C SER A 206 -16.68 26.96 -61.94
N ASP A 207 -16.93 26.10 -62.93
CA ASP A 207 -17.33 24.70 -62.72
C ASP A 207 -16.22 23.89 -62.03
N LYS A 208 -14.95 24.09 -62.45
CA LYS A 208 -13.78 23.53 -61.77
C LYS A 208 -13.64 24.03 -60.33
N SER A 209 -13.88 25.33 -60.09
CA SER A 209 -13.84 25.94 -58.77
C SER A 209 -14.93 25.38 -57.84
N LEU A 210 -16.15 25.19 -58.35
CA LEU A 210 -17.24 24.57 -57.59
C LEU A 210 -16.89 23.14 -57.17
N ARG A 211 -16.30 22.35 -58.08
CA ARG A 211 -15.81 21.00 -57.77
C ARG A 211 -14.77 21.00 -56.65
N LEU A 212 -13.83 21.96 -56.66
CA LEU A 212 -12.84 22.12 -55.57
C LEU A 212 -13.50 22.45 -54.23
N VAL A 213 -14.49 23.35 -54.22
CA VAL A 213 -15.25 23.70 -53.01
C VAL A 213 -15.97 22.48 -52.43
N LEU A 214 -16.72 21.74 -53.25
CA LEU A 214 -17.46 20.55 -52.82
C LEU A 214 -16.53 19.45 -52.30
N SER A 215 -15.38 19.27 -52.95
CA SER A 215 -14.34 18.37 -52.47
C SER A 215 -13.79 18.79 -51.11
N THR A 216 -13.54 20.08 -50.92
CA THR A 216 -12.99 20.61 -49.67
C THR A 216 -13.94 20.34 -48.51
N PHE A 217 -15.23 20.62 -48.68
CA PHE A 217 -16.24 20.31 -47.67
C PHE A 217 -16.37 18.81 -47.40
N SER A 218 -16.26 17.98 -48.45
CA SER A 218 -16.33 16.52 -48.29
C SER A 218 -15.15 15.98 -47.47
N ASN A 219 -13.93 16.46 -47.72
CA ASN A 219 -12.73 16.07 -46.98
C ASN A 219 -12.82 16.53 -45.51
N ILE A 220 -13.19 17.79 -45.26
CA ILE A 220 -13.32 18.31 -43.89
C ILE A 220 -14.35 17.49 -43.10
N ARG A 221 -15.50 17.16 -43.71
CA ARG A 221 -16.52 16.34 -43.07
C ARG A 221 -16.01 14.94 -42.71
N GLU A 222 -15.19 14.34 -43.58
CA GLU A 222 -14.59 13.02 -43.32
C GLU A 222 -13.60 13.08 -42.15
N GLU A 223 -12.68 14.05 -42.15
CA GLU A 223 -11.70 14.24 -41.06
C GLU A 223 -12.37 14.56 -39.72
N LEU A 224 -13.44 15.37 -39.72
CA LEU A 224 -14.25 15.61 -38.53
C LEU A 224 -14.91 14.33 -38.00
N GLY A 225 -15.34 13.44 -38.90
CA GLY A 225 -15.89 12.13 -38.54
C GLY A 225 -14.84 11.22 -37.89
N HIS A 226 -13.61 11.17 -38.43
CA HIS A 226 -12.51 10.42 -37.82
C HIS A 226 -12.17 10.96 -36.43
N LEU A 227 -12.03 12.29 -36.30
CA LEU A 227 -11.75 12.91 -35.02
C LEU A 227 -12.85 12.66 -33.98
N GLN A 228 -14.11 12.61 -34.39
CA GLN A 228 -15.22 12.29 -33.50
C GLN A 228 -15.18 10.82 -33.03
N ASN A 229 -14.77 9.89 -33.91
CA ASN A 229 -14.56 8.49 -33.53
C ASN A 229 -13.40 8.35 -32.54
N ASP A 230 -12.28 9.04 -32.80
CA ASP A 230 -11.11 9.06 -31.93
C ASP A 230 -11.46 9.61 -30.54
N LEU A 231 -12.23 10.71 -30.49
CA LEU A 231 -12.71 11.29 -29.23
C LEU A 231 -13.57 10.30 -28.44
N THR A 232 -14.47 9.59 -29.12
CA THR A 232 -15.33 8.57 -28.49
C THR A 232 -14.49 7.40 -27.96
N SER A 233 -13.47 6.97 -28.71
CA SER A 233 -12.54 5.93 -28.25
C SER A 233 -11.76 6.37 -27.02
N LEU A 234 -11.24 7.60 -27.01
CA LEU A 234 -10.52 8.16 -25.86
C LEU A 234 -11.38 8.27 -24.62
N GLU A 235 -12.66 8.67 -24.75
CA GLU A 235 -13.58 8.70 -23.61
C GLU A 235 -13.82 7.30 -23.03
N ASN A 236 -13.96 6.28 -23.88
CA ASN A 236 -14.10 4.90 -23.42
C ASN A 236 -12.84 4.38 -22.70
N ASP A 237 -11.66 4.71 -23.22
CA ASP A 237 -10.39 4.35 -22.60
C ASP A 237 -10.21 5.05 -21.24
N LYS A 238 -10.57 6.32 -21.15
CA LYS A 238 -10.60 7.09 -19.90
C LYS A 238 -11.52 6.42 -18.87
N ILE A 239 -12.76 6.10 -19.22
CA ILE A 239 -13.70 5.42 -18.31
C ILE A 239 -13.14 4.07 -17.83
N ARG A 240 -12.45 3.32 -18.71
CA ARG A 240 -11.81 2.05 -18.34
C ARG A 240 -10.67 2.27 -17.35
N LEU A 241 -9.84 3.29 -17.56
CA LEU A 241 -8.73 3.64 -16.67
C LEU A 241 -9.22 4.14 -15.31
N GLU A 242 -10.28 4.95 -15.27
CA GLU A 242 -10.88 5.41 -14.01
C GLU A 242 -11.41 4.25 -13.16
N LYS A 243 -12.02 3.23 -13.80
CA LYS A 243 -12.47 2.00 -13.13
C LYS A 243 -11.30 1.18 -12.56
N ASP A 244 -10.21 1.04 -13.31
CA ASP A 244 -9.03 0.34 -12.80
C ASP A 244 -8.36 1.11 -11.66
N LEU A 245 -8.27 2.43 -11.78
CA LEU A 245 -7.72 3.30 -10.74
C LEU A 245 -8.49 3.16 -9.42
N THR A 246 -9.82 3.27 -9.45
CA THR A 246 -10.67 3.11 -8.26
C THR A 246 -10.57 1.71 -7.65
N PHE A 247 -10.43 0.67 -8.49
CA PHE A 247 -10.17 -0.69 -8.01
C PHE A 247 -8.80 -0.79 -7.31
N LYS A 248 -7.75 -0.21 -7.90
CA LYS A 248 -6.41 -0.20 -7.30
C LYS A 248 -6.35 0.59 -6.01
N GLU A 249 -7.05 1.72 -5.91
CA GLU A 249 -7.18 2.49 -4.66
C GLU A 249 -7.81 1.64 -3.55
N THR A 250 -8.86 0.88 -3.88
CA THR A 250 -9.50 -0.04 -2.94
C THR A 250 -8.53 -1.13 -2.48
N GLN A 251 -7.79 -1.76 -3.41
CA GLN A 251 -6.77 -2.76 -3.06
C GLN A 251 -5.67 -2.19 -2.15
N ILE A 252 -5.19 -0.98 -2.45
CA ILE A 252 -4.16 -0.32 -1.62
C ILE A 252 -4.68 -0.14 -0.20
N LYS A 253 -5.92 0.35 -0.03
CA LYS A 253 -6.54 0.54 1.28
C LYS A 253 -6.63 -0.77 2.08
N GLU A 254 -7.05 -1.86 1.43
CA GLU A 254 -7.09 -3.18 2.07
C GLU A 254 -5.70 -3.66 2.53
N TYR A 255 -4.66 -3.44 1.72
CA TYR A 255 -3.29 -3.78 2.09
C TYR A 255 -2.73 -2.90 3.21
N GLU A 256 -3.09 -1.61 3.24
CA GLU A 256 -2.73 -0.70 4.33
C GLU A 256 -3.38 -1.13 5.66
N ASP A 257 -4.65 -1.48 5.64
CA ASP A 257 -5.38 -1.99 6.82
C ASP A 257 -4.77 -3.31 7.33
N LEU A 258 -4.44 -4.23 6.42
CA LEU A 258 -3.75 -5.48 6.76
C LEU A 258 -2.37 -5.20 7.39
N LEU A 259 -1.59 -4.29 6.80
CA LEU A 259 -0.28 -3.92 7.33
C LEU A 259 -0.39 -3.27 8.71
N ALA A 260 -1.42 -2.45 8.95
CA ALA A 260 -1.70 -1.85 10.25
C ALA A 260 -2.06 -2.92 11.29
N SER A 261 -2.87 -3.92 10.93
CA SER A 261 -3.22 -5.06 11.78
C SER A 261 -1.98 -5.86 12.18
N VAL A 262 -1.16 -6.28 11.21
CA VAL A 262 0.06 -7.05 11.46
C VAL A 262 1.04 -6.28 12.36
N ARG A 263 1.16 -4.96 12.17
CA ARG A 263 1.98 -4.12 13.05
C ARG A 263 1.43 -4.04 14.47
N ALA A 264 0.11 -4.01 14.64
CA ALA A 264 -0.51 -4.03 15.96
C ALA A 264 -0.29 -5.36 16.67
N ASP A 265 -0.49 -6.49 15.97
CA ASP A 265 -0.27 -7.83 16.49
C ASP A 265 1.20 -8.03 16.91
N ASN A 266 2.14 -7.55 16.10
CA ASN A 266 3.56 -7.64 16.42
C ASN A 266 3.91 -6.83 17.68
N ARG A 267 3.36 -5.62 17.86
CA ARG A 267 3.54 -4.83 19.08
C ARG A 267 2.95 -5.53 20.30
N GLN A 268 1.75 -6.10 20.17
CA GLN A 268 1.11 -6.85 21.24
C GLN A 268 1.93 -8.08 21.64
N GLN A 269 2.46 -8.82 20.66
CA GLN A 269 3.31 -9.98 20.92
C GLN A 269 4.61 -9.59 21.61
N GLN A 270 5.26 -8.50 21.18
CA GLN A 270 6.47 -7.98 21.83
C GLN A 270 6.20 -7.61 23.29
N GLN A 271 5.09 -6.91 23.56
CA GLN A 271 4.69 -6.57 24.93
C GLN A 271 4.46 -7.84 25.76
N GLY A 272 3.71 -8.81 25.23
CA GLY A 272 3.45 -10.07 25.93
C GLY A 272 4.72 -10.88 26.23
N CYS A 273 5.70 -10.87 25.32
CA CYS A 273 7.02 -11.45 25.56
C CYS A 273 7.79 -10.72 26.65
N GLN A 274 7.78 -9.39 26.66
CA GLN A 274 8.44 -8.57 27.68
C GLN A 274 7.83 -8.79 29.07
N ASP A 275 6.50 -8.84 29.15
CA ASP A 275 5.77 -9.10 30.40
C ASP A 275 6.10 -10.50 30.94
N SER A 276 6.10 -11.50 30.06
CA SER A 276 6.46 -12.88 30.41
C SER A 276 7.92 -12.98 30.87
N THR A 277 8.83 -12.28 30.20
CA THR A 277 10.26 -12.23 30.57
C THR A 277 10.45 -11.62 31.96
N SER A 278 9.77 -10.49 32.24
CA SER A 278 9.82 -9.83 33.55
C SER A 278 9.27 -10.73 34.65
N LYS A 279 8.20 -11.49 34.36
CA LYS A 279 7.65 -12.48 35.28
C LYS A 279 8.60 -13.65 35.54
N CYS A 280 9.31 -14.14 34.51
CA CYS A 280 10.32 -15.17 34.68
C CYS A 280 11.48 -14.68 35.56
N GLN A 281 11.97 -13.47 35.35
CA GLN A 281 13.01 -12.86 36.18
C GLN A 281 12.59 -12.75 37.65
N ALA A 282 11.36 -12.28 37.92
CA ALA A 282 10.84 -12.22 39.28
C ALA A 282 10.78 -13.61 39.95
N LEU A 283 10.35 -14.64 39.22
CA LEU A 283 10.33 -16.02 39.73
C LEU A 283 11.74 -16.61 39.93
N GLU A 284 12.72 -16.21 39.13
CA GLU A 284 14.12 -16.58 39.32
C GLU A 284 14.69 -15.94 40.60
N GLU A 285 14.39 -14.66 40.83
CA GLU A 285 14.75 -13.94 42.07
C GLU A 285 14.11 -14.59 43.31
N ASP A 286 12.83 -14.92 43.25
CA ASP A 286 12.13 -15.63 44.33
C ASP A 286 12.76 -17.00 44.62
N ASN A 287 13.11 -17.77 43.58
CA ASN A 287 13.76 -19.07 43.75
C ASN A 287 15.15 -18.94 44.39
N LEU A 288 15.94 -17.95 43.99
CA LEU A 288 17.26 -17.67 44.59
C LEU A 288 17.11 -17.30 46.06
N SER A 289 16.14 -16.46 46.41
CA SER A 289 15.83 -16.09 47.80
C SER A 289 15.43 -17.30 48.65
N LEU A 290 14.59 -18.18 48.10
CA LEU A 290 14.20 -19.43 48.76
C LEU A 290 15.39 -20.37 48.96
N GLN A 291 16.27 -20.51 47.97
CA GLN A 291 17.49 -21.32 48.10
C GLN A 291 18.44 -20.80 49.18
N HIS A 292 18.62 -19.49 49.30
CA HIS A 292 19.38 -18.88 50.39
C HIS A 292 18.74 -19.19 51.75
N THR A 293 17.43 -19.01 51.87
CA THR A 293 16.70 -19.30 53.11
C THR A 293 16.80 -20.78 53.51
N LEU A 294 16.70 -21.70 52.54
CA LEU A 294 16.88 -23.13 52.78
C LEU A 294 18.30 -23.44 53.27
N SER A 295 19.32 -22.83 52.66
CA SER A 295 20.73 -23.01 53.06
C SER A 295 20.96 -22.52 54.50
N ASP A 296 20.36 -21.40 54.89
CA ASP A 296 20.44 -20.88 56.25
C ASP A 296 19.78 -21.83 57.27
N ILE A 297 18.62 -22.40 56.91
CA ILE A 297 17.93 -23.39 57.74
C ILE A 297 18.77 -24.67 57.87
N GLU A 298 19.34 -25.18 56.77
CA GLU A 298 20.20 -26.37 56.76
C GLU A 298 21.45 -26.17 57.62
N TYR A 299 22.10 -24.99 57.53
CA TYR A 299 23.22 -24.64 58.38
C TYR A 299 22.83 -24.68 59.86
N ARG A 300 21.72 -24.04 60.22
CA ARG A 300 21.24 -23.95 61.59
C ARG A 300 20.79 -25.31 62.13
N LEU A 301 20.23 -26.17 61.28
CA LEU A 301 19.92 -27.56 61.60
C LEU A 301 21.20 -28.34 61.96
N LYS A 302 22.25 -28.20 61.13
CA LYS A 302 23.54 -28.87 61.37
C LYS A 302 24.20 -28.43 62.66
N GLU A 303 24.12 -27.15 62.99
CA GLU A 303 24.59 -26.60 64.27
C GLU A 303 23.83 -27.21 65.46
N LEU A 304 22.49 -27.25 65.40
CA LEU A 304 21.66 -27.88 66.43
C LEU A 304 21.94 -29.38 66.59
N GLU A 305 22.14 -30.11 65.49
CA GLU A 305 22.50 -31.52 65.54
C GLU A 305 23.87 -31.74 66.19
N TYR A 306 24.85 -30.87 65.93
CA TYR A 306 26.15 -30.94 66.58
C TYR A 306 26.02 -30.71 68.10
N CYS A 307 25.32 -29.66 68.51
CA CYS A 307 25.04 -29.37 69.92
C CYS A 307 24.31 -30.54 70.60
N LYS A 308 23.32 -31.13 69.93
CA LYS A 308 22.60 -32.32 70.41
C LYS A 308 23.55 -33.49 70.65
N ARG A 309 24.39 -33.86 69.68
CA ARG A 309 25.36 -34.97 69.83
C ARG A 309 26.35 -34.71 70.97
N ASN A 310 26.81 -33.47 71.13
CA ASN A 310 27.71 -33.09 72.23
C ASN A 310 27.04 -33.25 73.60
N LEU A 311 25.81 -32.74 73.75
CA LEU A 311 25.02 -32.90 74.96
C LEU A 311 24.70 -34.37 75.26
N GLU A 312 24.38 -35.19 74.25
CA GLU A 312 24.17 -36.63 74.41
C GLU A 312 25.43 -37.34 74.92
N GLN A 313 26.61 -36.97 74.40
CA GLN A 313 27.89 -37.51 74.87
C GLN A 313 28.21 -37.07 76.29
N GLU A 314 27.98 -35.79 76.64
CA GLU A 314 28.13 -35.29 78.00
C GLU A 314 27.19 -36.03 78.97
N ASN A 315 25.92 -36.23 78.58
CA ASN A 315 24.96 -36.99 79.38
C ASN A 315 25.43 -38.43 79.61
N LYS A 316 26.00 -39.08 78.58
CA LYS A 316 26.58 -40.42 78.67
C LYS A 316 27.80 -40.44 79.61
N ASN A 317 28.67 -39.45 79.53
CA ASN A 317 29.84 -39.31 80.41
C ASN A 317 29.41 -39.09 81.86
N LEU A 318 28.44 -38.20 82.11
CA LEU A 318 27.88 -37.95 83.44
C LEU A 318 27.24 -39.21 84.02
N ARG A 319 26.48 -39.98 83.23
CA ARG A 319 25.94 -41.28 83.65
C ARG A 319 27.03 -42.28 84.02
N MET A 320 28.12 -42.33 83.27
CA MET A 320 29.29 -43.18 83.56
C MET A 320 29.98 -42.74 84.85
N GLN A 321 30.25 -41.44 85.00
CA GLN A 321 30.85 -40.87 86.21
C GLN A 321 30.00 -41.17 87.45
N VAL A 322 28.67 -41.00 87.36
CA VAL A 322 27.75 -41.37 88.45
C VAL A 322 27.84 -42.87 88.73
N SER A 323 27.85 -43.73 87.71
CA SER A 323 27.98 -45.18 87.90
C SER A 323 29.32 -45.61 88.50
N GLU A 324 30.43 -44.96 88.14
CA GLU A 324 31.79 -45.24 88.64
C GLU A 324 31.99 -44.73 90.07
N THR A 325 31.51 -43.51 90.34
CA THR A 325 31.51 -42.89 91.69
C THR A 325 30.55 -43.64 92.62
N CYS A 326 29.47 -44.23 92.10
CA CYS A 326 28.56 -45.10 92.85
C CYS A 326 28.87 -46.59 92.70
N THR A 327 30.15 -46.96 92.51
CA THR A 327 30.55 -48.36 92.60
C THR A 327 30.39 -48.85 94.04
N GLY A 328 29.78 -50.03 94.22
CA GLY A 328 29.49 -50.63 95.53
C GLY A 328 30.62 -50.50 96.56
N PRO A 329 31.91 -50.74 96.22
CA PRO A 329 33.02 -50.58 97.17
C PRO A 329 33.32 -49.12 97.56
N MET A 330 33.25 -48.17 96.62
CA MET A 330 33.54 -46.76 96.91
C MET A 330 32.39 -46.10 97.69
N LEU A 331 31.16 -46.44 97.31
CA LEU A 331 29.94 -45.99 97.99
C LEU A 331 29.85 -46.62 99.40
N GLN A 332 30.19 -47.91 99.55
CA GLN A 332 30.31 -48.57 100.84
C GLN A 332 31.43 -47.94 101.68
N ALA A 333 32.61 -47.67 101.12
CA ALA A 333 33.70 -47.00 101.84
C ALA A 333 33.29 -45.60 102.33
N LYS A 334 32.53 -44.83 101.54
CA LYS A 334 31.98 -43.53 101.96
C LYS A 334 30.89 -43.69 103.04
N MET A 335 30.04 -44.69 102.92
CA MET A 335 29.01 -45.01 103.92
C MET A 335 29.63 -45.48 105.24
N ASP A 336 30.72 -46.25 105.17
CA ASP A 336 31.51 -46.72 106.30
C ASP A 336 32.32 -45.57 106.93
N GLU A 337 32.90 -44.65 106.15
CA GLU A 337 33.53 -43.42 106.66
C GLU A 337 32.53 -42.59 107.47
N ILE A 338 31.34 -42.38 106.92
CA ILE A 338 30.25 -41.67 107.59
C ILE A 338 29.79 -42.43 108.84
N GLY A 339 29.61 -43.75 108.72
CA GLY A 339 29.21 -44.61 109.83
C GLY A 339 30.24 -44.63 110.96
N ASN A 340 31.52 -44.74 110.63
CA ASN A 340 32.63 -44.67 111.56
C ASN A 340 32.70 -43.29 112.23
N HIS A 341 32.53 -42.22 111.47
CA HIS A 341 32.48 -40.86 112.02
C HIS A 341 31.35 -40.69 113.05
N TYR A 342 30.14 -41.18 112.74
CA TYR A 342 29.02 -41.17 113.69
C TYR A 342 29.30 -42.09 114.90
N MET A 343 29.88 -43.26 114.69
CA MET A 343 30.21 -44.19 115.77
C MET A 343 31.24 -43.61 116.74
N GLU A 344 32.27 -42.96 116.21
CA GLU A 344 33.30 -42.28 116.98
C GLU A 344 32.74 -41.07 117.74
N MET A 345 31.86 -40.29 117.10
CA MET A 345 31.13 -39.21 117.77
C MET A 345 30.28 -39.74 118.93
N VAL A 346 29.53 -40.83 118.73
CA VAL A 346 28.72 -41.48 119.77
C VAL A 346 29.59 -42.06 120.88
N LYS A 347 30.74 -42.65 120.55
CA LYS A 347 31.72 -43.15 121.52
C LYS A 347 32.28 -42.00 122.35
N ASN A 348 32.66 -40.90 121.72
CA ASN A 348 33.13 -39.69 122.40
C ASN A 348 32.05 -39.11 123.32
N LEU A 349 30.80 -38.99 122.84
CA LEU A 349 29.66 -38.56 123.66
C LEU A 349 29.41 -39.51 124.84
N ARG A 350 29.53 -40.83 124.65
CA ARG A 350 29.42 -41.81 125.75
C ARG A 350 30.55 -41.67 126.76
N MET A 351 31.79 -41.57 126.30
CA MET A 351 32.96 -41.39 127.17
C MET A 351 32.85 -40.08 127.95
N GLU A 352 32.41 -38.99 127.32
CA GLU A 352 32.17 -37.72 128.00
C GLU A 352 31.06 -37.85 129.05
N LYS A 353 29.94 -38.50 128.71
CA LYS A 353 28.86 -38.80 129.66
C LYS A 353 29.35 -39.67 130.83
N ASP A 354 30.15 -40.70 130.60
CA ASP A 354 30.69 -41.56 131.67
C ASP A 354 31.72 -40.80 132.53
N ARG A 355 32.56 -39.96 131.92
CA ARG A 355 33.48 -39.07 132.61
C ARG A 355 32.73 -38.09 133.51
N GLU A 356 31.61 -37.56 133.03
CA GLU A 356 30.75 -36.67 133.80
C GLU A 356 30.00 -37.41 134.92
N ILE A 357 29.53 -38.65 134.69
CA ILE A 357 28.99 -39.51 135.76
C ILE A 357 30.04 -39.79 136.83
N CYS A 358 31.29 -40.08 136.44
CA CYS A 358 32.39 -40.26 137.38
C CYS A 358 32.67 -38.98 138.18
N LYS A 359 32.75 -37.82 137.52
CA LYS A 359 32.86 -36.52 138.21
C LYS A 359 31.70 -36.29 139.19
N LEU A 360 30.46 -36.55 138.78
CA LEU A 360 29.28 -36.39 139.63
C LEU A 360 29.23 -37.39 140.80
N ARG A 361 29.72 -38.63 140.62
CA ARG A 361 29.86 -39.62 141.70
C ARG A 361 30.94 -39.23 142.70
N VAL A 362 32.09 -38.74 142.23
CA VAL A 362 33.14 -38.21 143.10
C VAL A 362 32.63 -36.97 143.85
N CYS A 363 31.94 -36.04 143.18
CA CYS A 363 31.32 -34.89 143.85
C CYS A 363 30.23 -35.28 144.86
N ARG A 364 29.45 -36.35 144.62
CA ARG A 364 28.49 -36.89 145.60
C ARG A 364 29.14 -37.51 146.84
N SER A 365 30.41 -37.91 146.76
CA SER A 365 31.18 -38.41 147.90
C SER A 365 31.83 -37.31 148.74
N TYR A 366 31.83 -36.06 148.25
CA TYR A 366 32.40 -34.89 148.96
C TYR A 366 31.35 -33.85 149.41
N THR A 367 30.05 -34.17 149.30
CA THR A 367 28.94 -33.33 149.82
C THR A 367 27.88 -34.16 150.58
N ALA A 368 28.32 -35.05 151.47
CA ALA A 368 27.50 -35.67 152.51
C ALA A 368 28.05 -35.29 153.88
#